data_AF-A0A9D2A9D1-F1
#
_entry.id   AF-A0A9D2A9D1-F1
#
_cell.length_a   1.000
_cell.length_b   1.000
_cell.length_c   1.000
_cell.angle_alpha   90.00
_cell.angle_beta   90.00
_cell.angle_gamma   90.00
#
_symmetry.space_group_name_H-M   'P 1'
#
loop_
_entity.id
_entity.type
_entity.pdbx_description
1 polymer ?
#
loop_
_entity_poly.entity_id
_entity_poly.type
_entity_poly.pdbx_seq_one_letter_code
_entity_poly.pdbx_strand_id
1 'polypeptide(L)'
;NGSYVNLNFRYADNLDFKTSLVTVYVNNKPIGSKHLTSADANDDHFRVKIPNNTSLNNALTIRVAFDLNMKDEDDNSQTPWAYVENDSDVFVKSAEKDTMLFSNYPSCFISDKTFNDIGVQLPDKMNSTYYQALSNIFSLIGNYAESNVGQIKFYKHEMTDAQMQNHNIIVLGTPDDTSLVKKLNDDLYFKFNKKFTRFVSNEKLSIESTYGKQIGAVQLLFNPYNKNNAALIVTGATPKDVQLASTQIDTQAHIQTLKGDGAVIDSDGQQYAFRFKKKASNEQKVSMFKRLKSNPHFTKYMVLSVIVIALIALTIFLFIRKNGQGKGKNNG
;
A
#
# COMPACT_ATOMS: atom_id res chain seq x y z
N ASN A 1 -9.55 15.62 -3.09
CA ASN A 1 -10.02 16.32 -4.31
C ASN A 1 -8.84 16.82 -5.11
N GLY A 2 -8.64 16.28 -6.31
CA GLY A 2 -7.54 16.68 -7.17
C GLY A 2 -7.11 15.65 -8.21
N SER A 3 -7.59 14.40 -8.16
CA SER A 3 -7.14 13.37 -9.12
C SER A 3 -7.66 13.63 -10.54
N TYR A 4 -6.82 13.44 -11.54
CA TYR A 4 -7.16 13.59 -12.95
C TYR A 4 -6.30 12.67 -13.83
N VAL A 5 -6.79 12.38 -15.04
CA VAL A 5 -6.02 11.79 -16.13
C VAL A 5 -5.71 12.91 -17.12
N ASN A 6 -4.47 12.95 -17.58
CA ASN A 6 -3.93 13.90 -18.54
C ASN A 6 -3.48 13.10 -19.77
N LEU A 7 -4.22 13.21 -20.87
CA LEU A 7 -3.89 12.50 -22.11
C LEU A 7 -3.38 13.48 -23.15
N ASN A 8 -2.22 13.18 -23.71
CA ASN A 8 -1.69 13.75 -24.92
C ASN A 8 -1.71 12.66 -25.99
N PHE A 9 -2.27 12.97 -27.15
CA PHE A 9 -2.46 11.96 -28.19
C PHE A 9 -2.60 12.60 -29.56
N ARG A 10 -2.32 11.80 -30.58
CA ARG A 10 -2.49 12.16 -31.99
C ARG A 10 -3.30 11.07 -32.69
N TYR A 11 -3.94 11.43 -33.78
CA TYR A 11 -4.79 10.53 -34.54
C TYR A 11 -4.79 10.89 -36.02
N ALA A 12 -5.22 9.95 -36.84
CA ALA A 12 -5.27 10.13 -38.28
C ALA A 12 -6.23 11.25 -38.68
N ASP A 13 -5.88 12.00 -39.74
CA ASP A 13 -6.71 13.09 -40.28
C ASP A 13 -7.89 12.59 -41.13
N ASN A 14 -7.88 11.32 -41.54
CA ASN A 14 -8.89 10.70 -42.40
C ASN A 14 -10.13 10.19 -41.64
N LEU A 15 -10.43 10.80 -40.49
CA LEU A 15 -11.56 10.42 -39.65
C LEU A 15 -12.81 11.24 -39.99
N ASP A 16 -13.97 10.63 -39.76
CA ASP A 16 -15.21 11.36 -39.54
C ASP A 16 -15.22 11.92 -38.11
N PHE A 17 -14.79 13.17 -37.99
CA PHE A 17 -14.74 13.90 -36.72
C PHE A 17 -16.11 14.16 -36.07
N LYS A 18 -17.23 13.94 -36.79
CA LYS A 18 -18.57 14.05 -36.19
C LYS A 18 -18.89 12.86 -35.29
N THR A 19 -18.34 11.70 -35.61
CA THR A 19 -18.66 10.44 -34.95
C THR A 19 -17.45 9.85 -34.21
N SER A 20 -16.24 10.37 -34.44
CA SER A 20 -15.03 9.90 -33.77
C SER A 20 -14.80 10.59 -32.42
N LEU A 21 -14.44 9.80 -31.41
CA LEU A 21 -14.22 10.29 -30.05
C LEU A 21 -13.20 9.43 -29.29
N VAL A 22 -12.65 10.01 -28.23
CA VAL A 22 -11.88 9.31 -27.21
C VAL A 22 -12.67 9.24 -25.91
N THR A 23 -12.69 8.09 -25.26
CA THR A 23 -13.32 7.88 -23.95
C THR A 23 -12.31 7.32 -22.94
N VAL A 24 -12.27 7.92 -21.76
CA VAL A 24 -11.42 7.48 -20.64
C VAL A 24 -12.26 6.74 -19.62
N TYR A 25 -11.78 5.57 -19.21
CA TYR A 25 -12.37 4.73 -18.18
C TYR A 25 -11.43 4.58 -17.00
N VAL A 26 -12.00 4.62 -15.80
CA VAL A 26 -11.32 4.26 -14.55
C VAL A 26 -12.04 3.06 -13.95
N ASN A 27 -11.32 1.95 -13.75
CA ASN A 27 -11.87 0.71 -13.20
C ASN A 27 -13.18 0.30 -13.93
N ASN A 28 -13.11 0.32 -15.26
CA ASN A 28 -14.18 0.00 -16.21
C ASN A 28 -15.40 0.97 -16.21
N LYS A 29 -15.36 2.08 -15.46
CA LYS A 29 -16.39 3.11 -15.50
C LYS A 29 -15.95 4.28 -16.37
N PRO A 30 -16.75 4.73 -17.36
CA PRO A 30 -16.41 5.92 -18.13
C PRO A 30 -16.41 7.15 -17.23
N ILE A 31 -15.36 7.97 -17.31
CA ILE A 31 -15.23 9.19 -16.52
C ILE A 31 -15.30 10.46 -17.37
N GLY A 32 -15.16 10.34 -18.69
CA GLY A 32 -15.34 11.42 -19.64
C GLY A 32 -14.95 11.01 -21.06
N SER A 33 -15.42 11.78 -22.03
CA SER A 33 -15.10 11.63 -23.44
C SER A 33 -14.87 12.99 -24.10
N LYS A 34 -14.20 12.98 -25.25
CA LYS A 34 -13.94 14.15 -26.08
C LYS A 34 -14.07 13.76 -27.55
N HIS A 35 -14.78 14.56 -28.33
CA HIS A 35 -14.78 14.42 -29.79
C HIS A 35 -13.41 14.74 -30.37
N LEU A 36 -12.96 13.94 -31.32
CA LEU A 36 -11.75 14.22 -32.08
C LEU A 36 -12.03 15.34 -33.08
N THR A 37 -11.04 16.17 -33.39
CA THR A 37 -11.19 17.27 -34.34
C THR A 37 -10.08 17.32 -35.39
N SER A 38 -10.44 17.90 -36.55
CA SER A 38 -9.54 18.43 -37.58
C SER A 38 -8.26 19.08 -37.04
N ALA A 39 -8.49 20.08 -36.20
CA ALA A 39 -7.49 21.06 -35.83
C ALA A 39 -6.42 20.48 -34.91
N ASP A 40 -6.78 19.50 -34.09
CA ASP A 40 -5.94 19.00 -33.00
C ASP A 40 -5.25 17.66 -33.35
N ALA A 41 -5.46 17.09 -34.54
CA ALA A 41 -5.08 15.71 -34.87
C ALA A 41 -3.62 15.32 -34.63
N ASN A 42 -2.69 16.27 -34.74
CA ASN A 42 -1.27 16.02 -34.54
C ASN A 42 -0.77 16.28 -33.10
N ASP A 43 -1.56 16.92 -32.25
CA ASP A 43 -1.17 17.33 -30.89
C ASP A 43 -2.41 17.60 -30.00
N ASP A 44 -3.27 16.59 -29.83
CA ASP A 44 -4.49 16.75 -29.06
C ASP A 44 -4.29 16.48 -27.56
N HIS A 45 -5.07 17.19 -26.76
CA HIS A 45 -5.06 17.12 -25.31
C HIS A 45 -6.45 16.84 -24.72
N PHE A 46 -6.52 15.90 -23.78
CA PHE A 46 -7.72 15.64 -22.99
C PHE A 46 -7.41 15.42 -21.51
N ARG A 47 -7.82 16.38 -20.68
CA ARG A 47 -7.78 16.27 -19.22
C ARG A 47 -9.16 15.98 -18.64
N VAL A 48 -9.27 14.87 -17.91
CA VAL A 48 -10.52 14.46 -17.26
C VAL A 48 -10.32 14.24 -15.76
N LYS A 49 -11.20 14.83 -14.95
CA LYS A 49 -11.16 14.66 -13.49
C LYS A 49 -11.70 13.29 -13.10
N ILE A 50 -11.03 12.61 -12.18
CA ILE A 50 -11.52 11.34 -11.61
C ILE A 50 -12.57 11.68 -10.53
N PRO A 51 -13.82 11.19 -10.62
CA PRO A 51 -14.85 11.45 -9.62
C PRO A 51 -14.46 10.98 -8.21
N ASN A 52 -14.82 11.74 -7.18
CA ASN A 52 -14.45 11.45 -5.78
C ASN A 52 -15.02 10.12 -5.25
N ASN A 53 -16.13 9.64 -5.83
CA ASN A 53 -16.77 8.38 -5.43
C ASN A 53 -16.16 7.15 -6.13
N THR A 54 -15.08 7.34 -6.90
CA THR A 54 -14.34 6.25 -7.50
C THR A 54 -13.49 5.57 -6.43
N SER A 55 -13.84 4.33 -6.09
CA SER A 55 -13.05 3.50 -5.17
C SER A 55 -11.71 3.16 -5.82
N LEU A 56 -10.65 3.88 -5.43
CA LEU A 56 -9.27 3.70 -5.91
C LEU A 56 -8.46 2.72 -5.03
N ASN A 57 -9.14 1.88 -4.25
CA ASN A 57 -8.55 1.32 -3.03
C ASN A 57 -7.43 0.28 -3.26
N ASN A 58 -7.25 -0.28 -4.46
CA ASN A 58 -6.34 -1.43 -4.64
C ASN A 58 -5.60 -1.49 -5.97
N ALA A 59 -6.21 -1.05 -7.07
CA ALA A 59 -5.54 -0.84 -8.34
C ALA A 59 -6.28 0.25 -9.11
N LEU A 60 -5.52 1.01 -9.89
CA LEU A 60 -6.05 1.99 -10.80
C LEU A 60 -5.83 1.50 -12.22
N THR A 61 -6.88 0.96 -12.84
CA THR A 61 -6.84 0.64 -14.27
C THR A 61 -7.39 1.82 -15.04
N ILE A 62 -6.55 2.43 -15.86
CA ILE A 62 -6.94 3.42 -16.86
C ILE A 62 -7.07 2.71 -18.20
N ARG A 63 -8.24 2.81 -18.82
CA ARG A 63 -8.45 2.36 -20.20
C ARG A 63 -8.84 3.56 -21.04
N VAL A 64 -8.11 3.77 -22.13
CA VAL A 64 -8.41 4.76 -23.15
C VAL A 64 -8.99 4.01 -24.34
N ALA A 65 -10.18 4.39 -24.79
CA ALA A 65 -10.83 3.82 -25.97
C ALA A 65 -10.97 4.90 -27.02
N PHE A 66 -10.54 4.59 -28.24
CA PHE A 66 -10.72 5.43 -29.40
C PHE A 66 -11.78 4.79 -30.30
N ASP A 67 -12.87 5.51 -30.52
CA ASP A 67 -13.86 5.19 -31.54
C ASP A 67 -13.46 5.98 -32.79
N LEU A 68 -12.79 5.32 -33.73
CA LEU A 68 -12.24 5.94 -34.95
C LEU A 68 -13.11 5.56 -36.14
N ASN A 69 -14.03 6.44 -36.51
CA ASN A 69 -14.87 6.25 -37.68
C ASN A 69 -14.24 6.96 -38.88
N MET A 70 -14.22 6.31 -40.03
CA MET A 70 -13.78 6.91 -41.28
C MET A 70 -14.95 7.60 -42.00
N LYS A 71 -14.66 8.53 -42.90
CA LYS A 71 -15.68 9.04 -43.83
C LYS A 71 -15.95 7.97 -44.89
N ASP A 72 -17.22 7.78 -45.26
CA ASP A 72 -17.71 6.73 -46.18
C ASP A 72 -17.10 6.77 -47.61
N GLU A 73 -16.23 7.73 -47.92
CA GLU A 73 -15.68 7.96 -49.27
C GLU A 73 -14.15 7.76 -49.39
N ASP A 74 -13.43 7.45 -48.30
CA ASP A 74 -11.98 7.20 -48.38
C ASP A 74 -11.73 5.74 -48.80
N ASP A 75 -11.22 5.57 -50.02
CA ASP A 75 -10.69 4.32 -50.54
C ASP A 75 -9.74 3.68 -49.52
N ASN A 76 -9.86 2.36 -49.32
CA ASN A 76 -9.38 1.51 -48.23
C ASN A 76 -7.84 1.48 -48.00
N SER A 77 -7.10 2.50 -48.44
CA SER A 77 -5.64 2.55 -48.43
C SER A 77 -5.00 3.08 -47.15
N GLN A 78 -5.75 3.78 -46.27
CA GLN A 78 -5.21 4.35 -45.02
C GLN A 78 -6.01 3.87 -43.81
N THR A 79 -5.45 2.93 -43.05
CA THR A 79 -6.03 2.46 -41.79
C THR A 79 -6.06 3.61 -40.76
N PRO A 80 -7.21 3.88 -40.10
CA PRO A 80 -7.29 4.90 -39.07
C PRO A 80 -6.44 4.49 -37.87
N TRP A 81 -5.80 5.46 -37.24
CA TRP A 81 -4.93 5.21 -36.10
C TRP A 81 -5.09 6.32 -35.06
N ALA A 82 -4.77 5.96 -33.82
CA ALA A 82 -4.56 6.89 -32.73
C ALA A 82 -3.34 6.42 -31.94
N TYR A 83 -2.60 7.37 -31.38
CA TYR A 83 -1.39 7.13 -30.62
C TYR A 83 -1.41 7.99 -29.37
N VAL A 84 -1.27 7.35 -28.21
CA VAL A 84 -1.16 8.03 -26.91
C VAL A 84 0.31 8.31 -26.65
N GLU A 85 0.64 9.58 -26.45
CA GLU A 85 2.00 10.04 -26.21
C GLU A 85 2.47 9.63 -24.79
N ASN A 86 3.78 9.38 -24.67
CA ASN A 86 4.40 8.86 -23.44
C ASN A 86 4.41 9.88 -22.28
N ASP A 87 4.15 11.15 -22.56
CA ASP A 87 4.06 12.21 -21.55
C ASP A 87 2.64 12.36 -20.98
N SER A 88 1.70 11.51 -21.39
CA SER A 88 0.41 11.33 -20.73
C SER A 88 0.61 10.80 -19.30
N ASP A 89 -0.14 11.36 -18.34
CA ASP A 89 0.02 11.07 -16.92
C ASP A 89 -1.31 10.93 -16.17
N VAL A 90 -1.22 10.31 -14.99
CA VAL A 90 -2.36 10.18 -14.09
C VAL A 90 -1.94 10.73 -12.73
N PHE A 91 -2.54 11.84 -12.34
CA PHE A 91 -2.37 12.39 -11.02
C PHE A 91 -3.42 11.80 -10.07
N VAL A 92 -2.97 11.11 -9.03
CA VAL A 92 -3.84 10.56 -7.99
C VAL A 92 -3.55 11.26 -6.67
N LYS A 93 -4.52 12.05 -6.20
CA LYS A 93 -4.48 12.59 -4.85
C LYS A 93 -4.95 11.52 -3.86
N SER A 94 -4.02 10.69 -3.41
CA SER A 94 -4.27 9.74 -2.31
C SER A 94 -4.14 10.43 -0.96
N ALA A 95 -4.82 9.88 0.04
CA ALA A 95 -4.48 10.09 1.43
C ALA A 95 -3.95 8.76 1.95
N GLU A 96 -2.83 8.76 2.66
CA GLU A 96 -2.36 7.57 3.38
C GLU A 96 -3.48 7.10 4.30
N LYS A 97 -4.05 5.95 4.00
CA LYS A 97 -4.96 5.26 4.90
C LYS A 97 -4.11 4.31 5.72
N ASP A 98 -3.98 4.60 7.01
CA ASP A 98 -3.39 3.69 7.99
C ASP A 98 -4.40 2.59 8.38
N THR A 99 -4.96 1.92 7.36
CA THR A 99 -5.92 0.85 7.55
C THR A 99 -5.25 -0.51 7.41
N MET A 100 -5.46 -1.39 8.39
CA MET A 100 -4.93 -2.76 8.41
C MET A 100 -6.00 -3.74 7.94
N LEU A 101 -6.35 -3.61 6.66
CA LEU A 101 -7.21 -4.49 5.89
C LEU A 101 -6.45 -4.97 4.64
N PHE A 102 -6.79 -6.13 4.10
CA PHE A 102 -6.22 -6.63 2.83
C PHE A 102 -6.50 -5.69 1.67
N SER A 103 -7.58 -4.91 1.73
CA SER A 103 -7.81 -3.82 0.78
C SER A 103 -6.74 -2.73 0.80
N ASN A 104 -5.84 -2.70 1.78
CA ASN A 104 -4.71 -1.78 1.86
C ASN A 104 -3.35 -2.51 1.83
N TYR A 105 -3.34 -3.81 1.54
CA TYR A 105 -2.11 -4.56 1.32
C TYR A 105 -1.63 -4.32 -0.13
N PRO A 106 -0.32 -4.11 -0.37
CA PRO A 106 0.81 -4.18 0.59
C PRO A 106 1.14 -2.87 1.29
N SER A 107 0.37 -1.79 1.11
CA SER A 107 0.67 -0.46 1.67
C SER A 107 0.79 -0.41 3.19
N CYS A 108 0.25 -1.39 3.94
CA CYS A 108 0.52 -1.53 5.38
C CYS A 108 2.00 -1.87 5.72
N PHE A 109 2.78 -2.33 4.75
CA PHE A 109 4.20 -2.68 4.89
C PHE A 109 5.13 -1.75 4.08
N ILE A 110 4.56 -0.76 3.38
CA ILE A 110 5.28 0.19 2.54
C ILE A 110 5.01 1.62 3.03
N SER A 111 6.06 2.41 3.21
CA SER A 111 5.99 3.83 3.54
C SER A 111 6.97 4.60 2.66
N ASP A 112 6.52 5.70 2.05
CA ASP A 112 7.32 6.51 1.12
C ASP A 112 8.04 5.66 0.04
N LYS A 113 7.36 4.65 -0.51
CA LYS A 113 7.87 3.71 -1.52
C LYS A 113 9.06 2.86 -1.05
N THR A 114 9.21 2.67 0.26
CA THR A 114 10.24 1.84 0.90
C THR A 114 9.61 0.86 1.88
N PHE A 115 10.34 -0.19 2.30
CA PHE A 115 9.88 -1.09 3.34
C PHE A 115 9.73 -0.37 4.69
N ASN A 116 8.55 -0.48 5.29
CA ASN A 116 8.22 0.15 6.57
C ASN A 116 8.61 -0.78 7.74
N ASP A 117 9.90 -0.82 8.09
CA ASP A 117 10.47 -1.54 9.24
C ASP A 117 9.86 -2.94 9.47
N ILE A 118 10.10 -3.86 8.55
CA ILE A 118 9.48 -5.19 8.55
C ILE A 118 10.34 -6.20 9.34
N GLY A 119 9.73 -6.85 10.32
CA GLY A 119 10.29 -8.00 11.02
C GLY A 119 9.62 -9.30 10.58
N VAL A 120 10.38 -10.23 10.00
CA VAL A 120 9.86 -11.50 9.49
C VAL A 120 10.28 -12.63 10.41
N GLN A 121 9.33 -13.26 11.11
CA GLN A 121 9.54 -14.52 11.80
C GLN A 121 9.49 -15.65 10.78
N LEU A 122 10.62 -16.33 10.63
CA LEU A 122 10.73 -17.55 9.83
C LEU A 122 10.46 -18.79 10.70
N PRO A 123 10.06 -19.91 10.07
CA PRO A 123 10.14 -21.23 10.68
C PRO A 123 11.57 -21.58 11.08
N ASP A 124 11.71 -22.43 12.11
CA ASP A 124 13.00 -22.94 12.60
C ASP A 124 13.84 -23.59 11.49
N LYS A 125 13.18 -24.22 10.51
CA LYS A 125 13.80 -24.82 9.32
C LYS A 125 13.05 -24.42 8.05
N MET A 126 13.72 -23.64 7.22
CA MET A 126 13.23 -23.30 5.88
C MET A 126 13.35 -24.50 4.94
N ASN A 127 12.32 -24.71 4.12
CA ASN A 127 12.29 -25.68 3.03
C ASN A 127 11.77 -25.00 1.75
N SER A 128 11.74 -25.72 0.62
CA SER A 128 11.27 -25.18 -0.66
C SER A 128 9.84 -24.60 -0.56
N THR A 129 8.95 -25.26 0.15
CA THR A 129 7.57 -24.80 0.37
C THR A 129 7.52 -23.47 1.12
N TYR A 130 8.35 -23.28 2.15
CA TYR A 130 8.44 -22.01 2.86
C TYR A 130 9.11 -20.91 2.04
N TYR A 131 10.10 -21.24 1.21
CA TYR A 131 10.66 -20.25 0.27
C TYR A 131 9.62 -19.79 -0.76
N GLN A 132 8.77 -20.68 -1.25
CA GLN A 132 7.64 -20.31 -2.11
C GLN A 132 6.65 -19.41 -1.37
N ALA A 133 6.30 -19.75 -0.13
CA ALA A 133 5.39 -18.95 0.67
C ALA A 133 5.95 -17.55 0.96
N LEU A 134 7.24 -17.47 1.28
CA LEU A 134 7.94 -16.21 1.49
C LEU A 134 8.03 -15.40 0.19
N SER A 135 8.31 -16.06 -0.94
CA SER A 135 8.31 -15.41 -2.25
C SER A 135 6.94 -14.82 -2.55
N ASN A 136 5.86 -15.57 -2.34
CA ASN A 136 4.50 -15.06 -2.54
C ASN A 136 4.25 -13.80 -1.70
N ILE A 137 4.56 -13.81 -0.41
CA ILE A 137 4.41 -12.62 0.44
C ILE A 137 5.16 -11.41 -0.14
N PHE A 138 6.44 -11.60 -0.50
CA PHE A 138 7.28 -10.50 -0.95
C PHE A 138 7.11 -10.12 -2.43
N SER A 139 6.48 -10.95 -3.27
CA SER A 139 6.21 -10.64 -4.67
C SER A 139 5.40 -9.35 -4.79
N LEU A 140 4.29 -9.24 -4.05
CA LEU A 140 3.49 -8.02 -4.10
C LEU A 140 4.15 -6.87 -3.33
N ILE A 141 4.70 -7.12 -2.13
CA ILE A 141 5.35 -6.05 -1.34
C ILE A 141 6.51 -5.43 -2.13
N GLY A 142 7.34 -6.24 -2.78
CA GLY A 142 8.49 -5.81 -3.56
C GLY A 142 8.14 -4.96 -4.76
N ASN A 143 7.00 -5.22 -5.42
CA ASN A 143 6.53 -4.41 -6.56
C ASN A 143 6.25 -2.95 -6.20
N TYR A 144 5.99 -2.65 -4.93
CA TYR A 144 5.70 -1.30 -4.44
C TYR A 144 6.87 -0.64 -3.69
N ALA A 145 8.00 -1.35 -3.54
CA ALA A 145 9.23 -0.81 -2.99
C ALA A 145 10.13 -0.27 -4.12
N GLU A 146 10.04 1.03 -4.40
CA GLU A 146 10.87 1.70 -5.43
C GLU A 146 12.27 2.08 -4.92
N SER A 147 12.49 2.02 -3.60
CA SER A 147 13.78 2.35 -2.98
C SER A 147 14.20 1.32 -1.93
N ASN A 148 15.52 1.12 -1.82
CA ASN A 148 16.17 0.11 -0.98
C ASN A 148 16.58 0.63 0.42
N VAL A 149 16.16 1.83 0.81
CA VAL A 149 16.51 2.41 2.12
C VAL A 149 15.67 1.87 3.29
N GLY A 150 14.58 1.15 2.99
CA GLY A 150 13.73 0.51 4.00
C GLY A 150 14.38 -0.71 4.64
N GLN A 151 13.95 -1.08 5.85
CA GLN A 151 14.52 -2.19 6.61
C GLN A 151 13.63 -3.43 6.59
N ILE A 152 14.25 -4.59 6.29
CA ILE A 152 13.68 -5.92 6.53
C ILE A 152 14.64 -6.71 7.41
N LYS A 153 14.15 -7.28 8.51
CA LYS A 153 14.90 -8.18 9.39
C LYS A 153 14.25 -9.55 9.42
N PHE A 154 15.04 -10.59 9.18
CA PHE A 154 14.59 -11.98 9.26
C PHE A 154 15.06 -12.60 10.58
N TYR A 155 14.13 -13.23 11.29
CA TYR A 155 14.37 -13.88 12.58
C TYR A 155 14.18 -15.38 12.45
N LYS A 156 15.25 -16.15 12.70
CA LYS A 156 15.22 -17.62 12.74
C LYS A 156 14.83 -18.19 14.11
N HIS A 157 14.93 -17.37 15.15
CA HIS A 157 14.47 -17.66 16.50
C HIS A 157 13.26 -16.78 16.80
N GLU A 158 12.49 -17.13 17.83
CA GLU A 158 11.34 -16.33 18.25
C GLU A 158 11.72 -14.88 18.49
N MET A 159 11.02 -13.95 17.84
CA MET A 159 11.14 -12.53 18.11
C MET A 159 10.77 -12.21 19.56
N THR A 160 11.59 -11.40 20.21
CA THR A 160 11.29 -10.79 21.51
C THR A 160 10.16 -9.77 21.41
N ASP A 161 9.49 -9.49 22.52
CA ASP A 161 8.41 -8.49 22.59
C ASP A 161 8.88 -7.10 22.14
N ALA A 162 10.12 -6.72 22.48
CA ALA A 162 10.72 -5.45 22.05
C ALA A 162 10.97 -5.40 20.53
N GLN A 163 11.36 -6.52 19.91
CA GLN A 163 11.49 -6.59 18.45
C GLN A 163 10.11 -6.48 17.80
N MET A 164 9.10 -7.19 18.31
CA MET A 164 7.73 -7.10 17.78
C MET A 164 7.13 -5.71 17.95
N GLN A 165 7.41 -5.00 19.05
CA GLN A 165 6.92 -3.65 19.28
C GLN A 165 7.44 -2.62 18.25
N ASN A 166 8.66 -2.83 17.77
CA ASN A 166 9.37 -1.89 16.89
C ASN A 166 9.15 -2.15 15.40
N HIS A 167 8.48 -3.24 15.02
CA HIS A 167 8.35 -3.65 13.62
C HIS A 167 6.89 -3.84 13.21
N ASN A 168 6.63 -3.64 11.91
CA ASN A 168 5.53 -4.35 11.26
C ASN A 168 5.95 -5.82 11.14
N ILE A 169 5.13 -6.75 11.63
CA ILE A 169 5.55 -8.15 11.72
C ILE A 169 4.90 -8.99 10.64
N ILE A 170 5.68 -9.88 10.05
CA ILE A 170 5.20 -10.97 9.21
C ILE A 170 5.60 -12.26 9.91
N VAL A 171 4.65 -13.14 10.17
CA VAL A 171 4.90 -14.45 10.78
C VAL A 171 4.48 -15.51 9.80
N LEU A 172 5.42 -16.36 9.42
CA LEU A 172 5.25 -17.43 8.45
C LEU A 172 5.58 -18.76 9.11
N GLY A 173 4.70 -19.75 9.01
CA GLY A 173 5.00 -21.13 9.40
C GLY A 173 3.86 -21.86 10.08
N THR A 174 4.14 -23.05 10.60
CA THR A 174 3.18 -23.84 11.38
C THR A 174 3.39 -23.59 12.88
N PRO A 175 2.42 -23.93 13.73
CA PRO A 175 2.65 -23.92 15.18
C PRO A 175 3.82 -24.80 15.63
N ASP A 176 4.16 -25.86 14.88
CA ASP A 176 5.17 -26.84 15.28
C ASP A 176 6.61 -26.37 15.03
N ASP A 177 6.83 -25.54 14.02
CA ASP A 177 8.14 -25.02 13.65
C ASP A 177 8.27 -23.50 13.78
N THR A 178 7.21 -22.82 14.25
CA THR A 178 7.19 -21.37 14.49
C THR A 178 6.48 -21.08 15.81
N SER A 179 7.23 -21.05 16.91
CA SER A 179 6.67 -20.87 18.27
C SER A 179 5.84 -19.59 18.42
N LEU A 180 6.17 -18.55 17.67
CA LEU A 180 5.42 -17.29 17.67
C LEU A 180 3.96 -17.48 17.20
N VAL A 181 3.68 -18.43 16.32
CA VAL A 181 2.30 -18.78 15.93
C VAL A 181 1.51 -19.29 17.14
N LYS A 182 2.13 -20.12 17.99
CA LYS A 182 1.51 -20.61 19.24
C LYS A 182 1.26 -19.46 20.22
N LYS A 183 2.25 -18.56 20.37
CA LYS A 183 2.17 -17.39 21.26
C LYS A 183 1.06 -16.42 20.85
N LEU A 184 0.87 -16.21 19.55
CA LEU A 184 -0.15 -15.29 19.01
C LEU A 184 -1.54 -15.92 18.87
N ASN A 185 -1.70 -17.22 19.14
CA ASN A 185 -2.93 -17.97 18.82
C ASN A 185 -4.19 -17.36 19.44
N ASP A 186 -4.10 -16.75 20.62
CA ASP A 186 -5.24 -16.12 21.28
C ASP A 186 -5.68 -14.80 20.63
N ASP A 187 -4.81 -14.16 19.84
CA ASP A 187 -5.09 -12.94 19.09
C ASP A 187 -5.58 -13.20 17.66
N LEU A 188 -5.40 -14.42 17.14
CA LEU A 188 -5.80 -14.78 15.77
C LEU A 188 -7.32 -14.82 15.60
N TYR A 189 -7.79 -14.52 14.39
CA TYR A 189 -9.19 -14.73 13.98
C TYR A 189 -9.49 -16.20 13.73
N PHE A 190 -8.60 -16.87 12.99
CA PHE A 190 -8.58 -18.31 12.79
C PHE A 190 -7.55 -18.89 13.73
N LYS A 191 -8.05 -19.42 14.85
CA LYS A 191 -7.26 -19.99 15.94
C LYS A 191 -7.07 -21.49 15.74
N PHE A 192 -5.96 -21.99 16.23
CA PHE A 192 -5.75 -23.42 16.40
C PHE A 192 -6.43 -23.96 17.67
N ASN A 193 -6.74 -25.25 17.66
CA ASN A 193 -7.12 -25.98 18.86
C ASN A 193 -5.96 -26.01 19.88
N LYS A 194 -6.24 -26.46 21.11
CA LYS A 194 -5.22 -26.57 22.19
C LYS A 194 -4.01 -27.45 21.84
N LYS A 195 -4.15 -28.37 20.89
CA LYS A 195 -3.07 -29.26 20.44
C LYS A 195 -2.31 -28.71 19.23
N PHE A 196 -2.70 -27.55 18.71
CA PHE A 196 -2.15 -26.92 17.52
C PHE A 196 -2.20 -27.77 16.24
N THR A 197 -3.14 -28.70 16.13
CA THR A 197 -3.23 -29.65 15.00
C THR A 197 -4.26 -29.27 13.95
N ARG A 198 -5.13 -28.30 14.22
CA ARG A 198 -6.16 -27.82 13.29
C ARG A 198 -6.70 -26.46 13.71
N PHE A 199 -7.27 -25.73 12.75
CA PHE A 199 -8.12 -24.58 13.04
C PHE A 199 -9.45 -25.01 13.69
N VAL A 200 -10.02 -24.12 14.50
CA VAL A 200 -11.33 -24.28 15.13
C VAL A 200 -12.30 -23.22 14.65
N SER A 201 -13.60 -23.53 14.72
CA SER A 201 -14.67 -22.58 14.40
C SER A 201 -14.51 -21.26 15.15
N ASN A 202 -14.94 -20.18 14.51
CA ASN A 202 -15.01 -18.85 15.10
C ASN A 202 -16.40 -18.22 14.83
N GLU A 203 -16.55 -16.93 15.12
CA GLU A 203 -17.81 -16.21 14.95
C GLU A 203 -18.23 -15.98 13.49
N LYS A 204 -17.37 -16.30 12.51
CA LYS A 204 -17.62 -16.11 11.07
C LYS A 204 -17.74 -17.42 10.30
N LEU A 205 -17.02 -18.46 10.72
CA LEU A 205 -16.92 -19.72 9.99
C LEU A 205 -17.01 -20.90 10.96
N SER A 206 -17.93 -21.83 10.65
CA SER A 206 -17.97 -23.14 11.28
C SER A 206 -16.99 -24.07 10.56
N ILE A 207 -16.01 -24.60 11.29
CA ILE A 207 -14.91 -25.40 10.76
C ILE A 207 -15.03 -26.82 11.32
N GLU A 208 -15.31 -27.77 10.44
CA GLU A 208 -15.27 -29.20 10.78
C GLU A 208 -13.82 -29.62 11.08
N SER A 209 -13.64 -30.59 11.97
CA SER A 209 -12.34 -31.03 12.47
C SER A 209 -11.35 -31.54 11.43
N THR A 210 -11.82 -32.20 10.35
CA THR A 210 -10.99 -32.67 9.24
C THR A 210 -10.67 -31.51 8.32
N TYR A 211 -11.67 -30.69 7.99
CA TYR A 211 -11.48 -29.48 7.18
C TYR A 211 -10.42 -28.55 7.79
N GLY A 212 -10.50 -28.30 9.11
CA GLY A 212 -9.55 -27.43 9.81
C GLY A 212 -8.08 -27.92 9.81
N LYS A 213 -7.80 -29.16 9.38
CA LYS A 213 -6.43 -29.70 9.22
C LYS A 213 -5.83 -29.44 7.83
N GLN A 214 -6.65 -29.03 6.87
CA GLN A 214 -6.32 -28.99 5.44
C GLN A 214 -6.53 -27.59 4.84
N ILE A 215 -6.55 -26.58 5.70
CA ILE A 215 -6.68 -25.18 5.28
C ILE A 215 -5.48 -24.38 5.76
N GLY A 216 -5.10 -23.40 4.95
CA GLY A 216 -4.18 -22.34 5.32
C GLY A 216 -4.95 -21.08 5.73
N ALA A 217 -4.39 -20.28 6.62
CA ALA A 217 -4.95 -19.00 7.04
C ALA A 217 -3.98 -17.86 6.77
N VAL A 218 -4.49 -16.78 6.19
CA VAL A 218 -3.81 -15.50 6.04
C VAL A 218 -4.59 -14.44 6.80
N GLN A 219 -3.96 -13.77 7.76
CA GLN A 219 -4.63 -12.89 8.70
C GLN A 219 -3.81 -11.62 8.89
N LEU A 220 -4.41 -10.47 8.62
CA LEU A 220 -3.79 -9.17 8.85
C LEU A 220 -4.38 -8.59 10.12
N LEU A 221 -3.59 -8.45 11.17
CA LEU A 221 -3.98 -8.00 12.51
C LEU A 221 -3.39 -6.61 12.81
N PHE A 222 -3.91 -5.96 13.84
CA PHE A 222 -3.10 -5.00 14.58
C PHE A 222 -2.04 -5.79 15.34
N ASN A 223 -0.78 -5.36 15.30
CA ASN A 223 0.27 -6.01 16.06
C ASN A 223 -0.06 -5.93 17.57
N PRO A 224 -0.16 -7.08 18.28
CA PRO A 224 -0.54 -7.09 19.70
C PRO A 224 0.40 -6.28 20.61
N TYR A 225 1.67 -6.14 20.22
CA TYR A 225 2.70 -5.43 20.98
C TYR A 225 2.79 -3.94 20.63
N ASN A 226 2.33 -3.55 19.44
CA ASN A 226 2.19 -2.16 19.04
C ASN A 226 1.04 -2.02 18.05
N LYS A 227 -0.09 -1.55 18.56
CA LYS A 227 -1.35 -1.43 17.81
C LYS A 227 -1.33 -0.51 16.58
N ASN A 228 -0.28 0.31 16.43
CA ASN A 228 -0.05 1.15 15.24
C ASN A 228 0.73 0.42 14.13
N ASN A 229 1.27 -0.76 14.41
CA ASN A 229 1.97 -1.59 13.45
C ASN A 229 1.07 -2.74 12.97
N ALA A 230 1.28 -3.17 11.73
CA ALA A 230 0.62 -4.32 11.14
C ALA A 230 1.26 -5.64 11.61
N ALA A 231 0.44 -6.68 11.70
CA ALA A 231 0.90 -8.05 11.88
C ALA A 231 0.23 -8.96 10.83
N LEU A 232 1.00 -9.45 9.86
CA LEU A 232 0.54 -10.44 8.88
C LEU A 232 0.94 -11.83 9.35
N ILE A 233 -0.04 -12.68 9.62
CA ILE A 233 0.17 -14.06 10.04
C ILE A 233 -0.26 -14.99 8.90
N VAL A 234 0.69 -15.74 8.36
CA VAL A 234 0.49 -16.74 7.31
C VAL A 234 0.82 -18.10 7.89
N THR A 235 -0.21 -18.88 8.20
CA THR A 235 -0.07 -20.10 9.02
C THR A 235 -0.98 -21.21 8.53
N GLY A 236 -0.64 -22.45 8.88
CA GLY A 236 -1.40 -23.65 8.55
C GLY A 236 -1.04 -24.82 9.46
N ALA A 237 -1.76 -25.93 9.37
CA ALA A 237 -1.41 -27.15 10.10
C ALA A 237 -0.15 -27.81 9.52
N THR A 238 0.09 -27.64 8.22
CA THR A 238 1.27 -28.14 7.51
C THR A 238 1.98 -27.03 6.72
N PRO A 239 3.26 -27.20 6.34
CA PRO A 239 3.95 -26.23 5.47
C PRO A 239 3.23 -26.00 4.14
N LYS A 240 2.54 -27.02 3.61
CA LYS A 240 1.76 -26.90 2.37
C LYS A 240 0.57 -25.96 2.56
N ASP A 241 -0.12 -26.05 3.69
CA ASP A 241 -1.23 -25.15 4.01
C ASP A 241 -0.75 -23.70 4.20
N VAL A 242 0.43 -23.51 4.77
CA VAL A 242 1.08 -22.20 4.87
C VAL A 242 1.35 -21.61 3.49
N GLN A 243 1.94 -22.40 2.58
CA GLN A 243 2.18 -21.97 1.21
C GLN A 243 0.88 -21.67 0.47
N LEU A 244 -0.14 -22.51 0.63
CA LEU A 244 -1.46 -22.29 0.06
C LEU A 244 -2.06 -20.96 0.51
N ALA A 245 -2.00 -20.62 1.80
CA ALA A 245 -2.48 -19.33 2.33
C ALA A 245 -1.78 -18.14 1.68
N SER A 246 -0.47 -18.26 1.44
CA SER A 246 0.33 -17.18 0.84
C SER A 246 -0.04 -16.87 -0.61
N THR A 247 -0.65 -17.82 -1.35
CA THR A 247 -1.00 -17.64 -2.77
C THR A 247 -2.04 -16.55 -3.01
N GLN A 248 -2.82 -16.17 -1.98
CA GLN A 248 -3.86 -15.15 -2.12
C GLN A 248 -3.32 -13.72 -1.98
N ILE A 249 -2.05 -13.57 -1.62
CA ILE A 249 -1.43 -12.27 -1.35
C ILE A 249 -0.18 -12.01 -2.20
N ASP A 250 0.03 -12.82 -3.24
CA ASP A 250 1.21 -12.80 -4.12
C ASP A 250 1.13 -11.76 -5.24
N THR A 251 -0.08 -11.45 -5.69
CA THR A 251 -0.36 -10.58 -6.82
C THR A 251 -1.49 -9.63 -6.51
N GLN A 252 -1.54 -8.54 -7.28
CA GLN A 252 -2.59 -7.54 -7.17
C GLN A 252 -3.99 -8.11 -7.44
N ALA A 253 -4.09 -9.09 -8.36
CA ALA A 253 -5.35 -9.73 -8.71
C ALA A 253 -5.87 -10.62 -7.57
N HIS A 254 -5.00 -11.44 -6.96
CA HIS A 254 -5.41 -12.33 -5.87
C HIS A 254 -5.80 -11.54 -4.62
N ILE A 255 -5.02 -10.55 -4.19
CA ILE A 255 -5.33 -9.79 -2.97
C ILE A 255 -6.67 -9.06 -3.05
N GLN A 256 -7.08 -8.62 -4.25
CA GLN A 256 -8.36 -7.92 -4.45
C GLN A 256 -9.58 -8.79 -4.18
N THR A 257 -9.41 -10.12 -4.21
CA THR A 257 -10.47 -11.05 -3.87
C THR A 257 -10.68 -11.17 -2.35
N LEU A 258 -9.69 -10.79 -1.53
CA LEU A 258 -9.76 -10.84 -0.08
C LEU A 258 -10.52 -9.64 0.50
N LYS A 259 -11.81 -9.87 0.81
CA LYS A 259 -12.66 -8.88 1.48
C LYS A 259 -12.45 -8.93 2.99
N GLY A 260 -11.65 -7.99 3.53
CA GLY A 260 -11.50 -7.79 4.97
C GLY A 260 -10.06 -7.95 5.45
N ASP A 261 -9.85 -8.76 6.48
CA ASP A 261 -8.61 -8.85 7.24
C ASP A 261 -8.27 -10.25 7.75
N GLY A 262 -9.08 -11.26 7.42
CA GLY A 262 -8.73 -12.66 7.60
C GLY A 262 -9.33 -13.52 6.50
N ALA A 263 -8.57 -14.49 6.00
CA ALA A 263 -9.06 -15.47 5.06
C ALA A 263 -8.48 -16.85 5.35
N VAL A 264 -9.25 -17.89 4.98
CA VAL A 264 -8.78 -19.27 4.90
C VAL A 264 -8.88 -19.77 3.47
N ILE A 265 -7.94 -20.64 3.10
CA ILE A 265 -7.81 -21.23 1.78
C ILE A 265 -7.70 -22.74 1.96
N ASP A 266 -8.49 -23.52 1.22
CA ASP A 266 -8.39 -24.98 1.24
C ASP A 266 -7.62 -25.54 0.03
N SER A 267 -7.37 -26.86 0.08
CA SER A 267 -6.58 -27.56 -0.93
C SER A 267 -7.12 -27.45 -2.35
N ASP A 268 -8.41 -27.14 -2.52
CA ASP A 268 -9.06 -26.97 -3.82
C ASP A 268 -8.97 -25.51 -4.32
N GLY A 269 -8.31 -24.64 -3.56
CA GLY A 269 -8.17 -23.22 -3.84
C GLY A 269 -9.42 -22.41 -3.53
N GLN A 270 -10.41 -22.99 -2.85
CA GLN A 270 -11.55 -22.21 -2.39
C GLN A 270 -11.11 -21.30 -1.25
N GLN A 271 -11.59 -20.07 -1.30
CA GLN A 271 -11.23 -19.03 -0.34
C GLN A 271 -12.44 -18.50 0.39
N TYR A 272 -12.27 -18.30 1.69
CA TYR A 272 -13.28 -17.71 2.56
C TYR A 272 -12.67 -16.52 3.29
N ALA A 273 -12.93 -15.33 2.77
CA ALA A 273 -12.42 -14.06 3.30
C ALA A 273 -13.50 -13.31 4.11
N PHE A 274 -13.10 -12.78 5.26
CA PHE A 274 -13.99 -12.10 6.18
C PHE A 274 -13.37 -10.83 6.75
N ARG A 275 -14.27 -9.93 7.18
CA ARG A 275 -13.94 -8.76 7.99
C ARG A 275 -14.25 -9.02 9.46
N PHE A 276 -13.20 -9.06 10.29
CA PHE A 276 -13.24 -9.21 11.74
C PHE A 276 -13.15 -7.85 12.43
N LYS A 277 -12.23 -6.96 11.99
CA LYS A 277 -12.12 -5.59 12.53
C LYS A 277 -13.38 -4.75 12.28
N LYS A 278 -13.95 -4.23 13.38
CA LYS A 278 -14.95 -3.14 13.33
C LYS A 278 -14.31 -1.84 12.82
N LYS A 279 -13.14 -1.48 13.36
CA LYS A 279 -12.36 -0.30 12.94
C LYS A 279 -11.15 -0.72 12.12
N ALA A 280 -11.02 -0.15 10.94
CA ALA A 280 -9.93 -0.48 10.00
C ALA A 280 -8.58 0.12 10.42
N SER A 281 -8.58 1.18 11.21
CA SER A 281 -7.38 1.87 11.72
C SER A 281 -7.43 1.96 13.24
N ASN A 282 -6.25 1.92 13.86
CA ASN A 282 -6.06 2.29 15.26
C ASN A 282 -5.67 3.77 15.31
N GLU A 283 -6.63 4.67 15.05
CA GLU A 283 -6.38 6.10 15.21
C GLU A 283 -6.18 6.44 16.71
N GLN A 284 -4.98 6.21 17.23
CA GLN A 284 -4.38 7.18 18.13
C GLN A 284 -3.76 8.23 17.23
N LYS A 285 -4.30 9.46 17.21
CA LYS A 285 -3.71 10.60 16.51
C LYS A 285 -2.21 10.63 16.79
N VAL A 286 -1.39 10.10 15.88
CA VAL A 286 0.06 10.18 16.00
C VAL A 286 0.36 11.66 15.95
N SER A 287 0.76 12.22 17.09
CA SER A 287 1.01 13.65 17.18
C SER A 287 2.00 14.05 16.08
N MET A 288 1.76 15.20 15.44
CA MET A 288 2.60 15.77 14.38
C MET A 288 4.10 15.74 14.75
N PHE A 289 4.41 15.81 16.06
CA PHE A 289 5.74 15.66 16.63
C PHE A 289 6.45 14.32 16.34
N LYS A 290 5.73 13.20 16.32
CA LYS A 290 6.34 11.88 16.09
C LYS A 290 6.74 11.66 14.63
N ARG A 291 5.94 12.20 13.69
CA ARG A 291 6.25 12.25 12.24
C ARG A 291 7.41 13.20 11.93
N LEU A 292 7.55 14.30 12.68
CA LEU A 292 8.71 15.18 12.58
C LEU A 292 9.99 14.47 13.04
N LYS A 293 9.93 13.75 14.18
CA LYS A 293 11.10 13.09 14.78
C LYS A 293 11.62 11.87 13.99
N SER A 294 10.81 11.26 13.12
CA SER A 294 11.20 10.10 12.30
C SER A 294 12.01 10.46 11.06
N ASN A 295 12.11 11.74 10.68
CA ASN A 295 13.00 12.16 9.60
C ASN A 295 14.46 12.21 10.14
N PRO A 296 15.41 11.44 9.55
CA PRO A 296 16.80 11.37 10.03
C PRO A 296 17.54 12.71 9.98
N HIS A 297 17.02 13.69 9.22
CA HIS A 297 17.56 15.05 9.16
C HIS A 297 16.85 16.04 10.09
N PHE A 298 15.74 15.66 10.74
CA PHE A 298 14.97 16.57 11.59
C PHE A 298 15.79 17.12 12.77
N THR A 299 16.59 16.28 13.40
CA THR A 299 17.51 16.70 14.47
C THR A 299 18.53 17.72 13.97
N LYS A 300 19.05 17.55 12.75
CA LYS A 300 19.97 18.50 12.11
C LYS A 300 19.29 19.85 11.84
N TYR A 301 18.07 19.84 11.31
CA TYR A 301 17.31 21.07 11.08
C TYR A 301 16.92 21.78 12.38
N MET A 302 16.62 21.03 13.45
CA MET A 302 16.31 21.63 14.75
C MET A 302 17.54 22.31 15.36
N VAL A 303 18.70 21.65 15.33
CA VAL A 303 19.97 22.24 15.79
C VAL A 303 20.30 23.51 14.98
N LEU A 304 20.16 23.46 13.65
CA LEU A 304 20.38 24.62 12.79
C LEU A 304 19.43 25.79 13.14
N SER A 305 18.15 25.49 13.39
CA SER A 305 17.15 26.49 13.75
C SER A 305 17.48 27.16 15.10
N VAL A 306 17.94 26.39 16.09
CA VAL A 306 18.37 26.93 17.40
C VAL A 306 19.59 27.85 17.22
N ILE A 307 20.55 27.49 16.37
CA ILE A 307 21.72 28.35 16.07
C ILE A 307 21.27 29.67 15.43
N VAL A 308 20.35 29.63 14.47
CA VAL A 308 19.82 30.84 13.81
C VAL A 308 19.10 31.74 14.83
N ILE A 309 18.27 31.16 15.70
CA ILE A 309 17.57 31.93 16.76
C ILE A 309 18.57 32.54 17.74
N ALA A 310 19.62 31.80 18.13
CA ALA A 310 20.67 32.32 19.01
C ALA A 310 21.43 33.49 18.36
N LEU A 311 21.72 33.42 17.06
CA LEU A 311 22.35 34.51 16.32
C LEU A 311 21.45 35.75 16.25
N ILE A 312 20.15 35.57 16.00
CA ILE A 312 19.17 36.67 16.01
C ILE A 312 19.05 37.28 17.42
N ALA A 313 19.03 36.46 18.47
CA ALA A 313 19.00 36.95 19.84
C ALA A 313 20.29 37.72 20.18
N LEU A 314 21.44 37.26 19.72
CA LEU A 314 22.72 37.93 19.90
C LEU A 314 22.76 39.27 19.17
N THR A 315 22.26 39.36 17.93
CA THR A 315 22.22 40.63 17.19
C THR A 315 21.28 41.62 17.85
N ILE A 316 20.11 41.18 18.32
CA ILE A 316 19.18 42.01 19.10
C ILE A 316 19.84 42.48 20.40
N PHE A 317 20.51 41.59 21.13
CA PHE A 317 21.20 41.93 22.37
C PHE A 317 22.33 42.95 22.15
N LEU A 318 23.15 42.74 21.12
CA LEU A 318 24.22 43.68 20.75
C LEU A 318 23.66 45.03 20.30
N PHE A 319 22.54 45.04 19.57
CA PHE A 319 21.87 46.27 19.15
C PHE A 319 21.31 47.05 20.35
N ILE A 320 20.66 46.38 21.30
CA ILE A 320 20.16 47.00 22.54
C ILE A 320 21.33 47.52 23.38
N ARG A 321 22.41 46.75 23.54
CA ARG A 321 23.58 47.19 24.31
C ARG A 321 24.27 48.39 23.67
N LYS A 322 24.43 48.41 22.34
CA LYS A 322 25.04 49.51 21.60
C LYS A 322 24.21 50.80 21.72
N ASN A 323 22.88 50.70 21.63
CA ASN A 323 21.99 51.87 21.75
C ASN A 323 21.75 52.28 23.22
N GLY A 324 21.90 51.38 24.19
CA GLY A 324 21.85 51.68 25.62
C GLY A 324 23.08 52.43 26.14
N GLN A 325 24.25 52.23 25.51
CA GLN A 325 25.49 52.95 25.88
C GLN A 325 25.60 54.36 25.28
N GLY A 326 24.69 54.75 24.36
CA GLY A 326 24.65 56.08 23.73
C GLY A 326 23.92 57.18 24.51
N LYS A 327 23.30 56.87 25.66
CA LYS A 327 22.55 57.85 26.47
C LYS A 327 23.26 58.31 27.76
N GLY A 328 24.54 57.97 27.93
CA GLY A 328 25.29 58.22 29.18
C GLY A 328 26.57 59.05 29.06
N LYS A 329 26.69 59.95 28.07
CA LYS A 329 27.79 60.92 27.98
C LYS A 329 27.41 62.13 27.12
N ASN A 330 26.60 63.03 27.69
CA ASN A 330 26.67 64.47 27.44
C ASN A 330 25.81 65.21 28.49
N ASN A 331 26.46 65.60 29.58
CA ASN A 331 26.26 66.87 30.28
C ASN A 331 27.41 67.00 31.29
N GLY A 332 28.36 67.85 30.91
CA GLY A 332 29.63 68.14 31.55
C GLY A 332 30.42 68.99 30.57
#